data_AF-A0A6L9Z2I5-F1
#
_entry.id   AF-A0A6L9Z2I5-F1
#
_cell.length_a   1.000
_cell.length_b   1.000
_cell.length_c   1.000
_cell.angle_alpha   90.00
_cell.angle_beta   90.00
_cell.angle_gamma   90.00
#
_symmetry.space_group_name_H-M   'P 1'
#
loop_
_entity.id
_entity.type
_entity.pdbx_description
1 polymer ?
#
loop_
_entity_poly.entity_id
_entity_poly.type
_entity_poly.pdbx_seq_one_letter_code
_entity_poly.pdbx_strand_id
1 'polypeptide(L)'
;MWDLLTGSDSQRQSLLGENLVAGQNTLYQWALELTSSQYISQVALAVTQEKLLEAREAIRRQQQRLNIQHQELETFCKNLAQHVDSRFRELNAEIHKIKVSDTADREFNRIVDAWEAKTNYRNLPWVVQVAFLARQVFSGAVASYELKSNDKKLYREWFVNRVVKSPRSQEIPDPHITPHNPFCSLADLLDKTRSDMADNGRTLEFAAALLEVRSVPRERLLKTPLLFTIATTLELAALPPEARPPKPADCAIGLCRAHIQPIDKTTDRRQFVETIVQETANDCMAIMATRPTITS
;
A
#
# COMPACT_ATOMS: atom_id res chain seq x y z
N MET A 1 -97.93 -5.34 91.36
CA MET A 1 -99.02 -4.33 91.46
C MET A 1 -98.50 -2.89 91.50
N TRP A 2 -97.21 -2.63 91.75
CA TRP A 2 -96.61 -1.28 91.71
C TRP A 2 -96.00 -0.89 90.34
N ASP A 3 -95.68 -1.85 89.46
CA ASP A 3 -95.19 -1.57 88.09
C ASP A 3 -96.28 -1.09 87.11
N LEU A 4 -97.55 -1.40 87.37
CA LEU A 4 -98.69 -0.96 86.54
C LEU A 4 -99.12 0.50 86.78
N LEU A 5 -98.67 1.12 87.89
CA LEU A 5 -99.07 2.47 88.29
C LEU A 5 -98.04 3.55 87.93
N THR A 6 -96.79 3.19 87.62
CA THR A 6 -95.72 4.15 87.30
C THR A 6 -95.49 4.36 85.82
N GLY A 7 -96.10 3.54 84.95
CA GLY A 7 -95.86 3.58 83.50
C GLY A 7 -94.43 3.22 83.09
N SER A 8 -93.56 2.87 84.05
CA SER A 8 -92.13 2.67 83.84
C SER A 8 -91.80 1.49 82.93
N ASP A 9 -92.60 0.41 82.97
CA ASP A 9 -92.38 -0.77 82.13
C ASP A 9 -92.82 -0.53 80.67
N SER A 10 -93.93 0.20 80.47
CA SER A 10 -94.36 0.68 79.15
C SER A 10 -93.36 1.67 78.56
N GLN A 11 -92.85 2.59 79.38
CA GLN A 11 -91.82 3.54 78.97
C GLN A 11 -90.49 2.87 78.67
N ARG A 12 -90.12 1.82 79.42
CA ARG A 12 -88.93 1.01 79.16
C ARG A 12 -89.07 0.20 77.87
N GLN A 13 -90.23 -0.40 77.60
CA GLN A 13 -90.51 -1.07 76.33
C GLN A 13 -90.55 -0.11 75.15
N SER A 14 -91.09 1.11 75.33
CA SER A 14 -91.05 2.18 74.33
C SER A 14 -89.62 2.62 74.04
N LEU A 15 -88.81 2.87 75.08
CA LEU A 15 -87.40 3.24 74.94
C LEU A 15 -86.55 2.10 74.35
N LEU A 16 -86.86 0.84 74.69
CA LEU A 16 -86.22 -0.31 74.07
C LEU A 16 -86.63 -0.43 72.60
N GLY A 17 -87.91 -0.22 72.27
CA GLY A 17 -88.40 -0.18 70.89
C GLY A 17 -87.76 0.94 70.08
N GLU A 18 -87.70 2.15 70.63
CA GLU A 18 -87.05 3.31 70.00
C GLU A 18 -85.56 3.11 69.80
N ASN A 19 -84.83 2.59 70.79
CA ASN A 19 -83.40 2.29 70.65
C ASN A 19 -83.14 1.16 69.65
N LEU A 20 -84.01 0.16 69.60
CA LEU A 20 -83.88 -0.98 68.68
C LEU A 20 -84.20 -0.56 67.24
N VAL A 21 -85.21 0.30 67.05
CA VAL A 21 -85.50 0.96 65.77
C VAL A 21 -84.35 1.89 65.36
N ALA A 22 -83.82 2.71 66.27
CA ALA A 22 -82.66 3.56 66.00
C ALA A 22 -81.43 2.73 65.62
N GLY A 23 -81.14 1.65 66.35
CA GLY A 23 -80.04 0.73 66.06
C GLY A 23 -80.20 0.02 64.70
N GLN A 24 -81.40 -0.47 64.38
CA GLN A 24 -81.71 -1.04 63.07
C GLN A 24 -81.54 -0.02 61.95
N ASN A 25 -81.97 1.22 62.17
CA ASN A 25 -81.84 2.28 61.18
C ASN A 25 -80.36 2.67 60.97
N THR A 26 -79.56 2.67 62.05
CA THR A 26 -78.11 2.94 61.97
C THR A 26 -77.37 1.83 61.23
N LEU A 27 -77.69 0.55 61.51
CA LEU A 27 -77.14 -0.60 60.79
C LEU A 27 -77.53 -0.59 59.31
N TYR A 28 -78.77 -0.19 59.00
CA TYR A 28 -79.24 -0.01 57.64
C TYR A 28 -78.47 1.09 56.91
N GLN A 29 -78.25 2.24 57.54
CA GLN A 29 -77.43 3.33 56.98
C GLN A 29 -75.98 2.88 56.74
N TRP A 30 -75.37 2.17 57.69
CA TRP A 30 -74.03 1.60 57.49
C TRP A 30 -73.98 0.58 56.35
N ALA A 31 -75.00 -0.27 56.20
CA ALA A 31 -75.07 -1.21 55.09
C ALA A 31 -75.17 -0.49 53.73
N LEU A 32 -75.91 0.62 53.67
CA LEU A 32 -75.99 1.47 52.47
C LEU A 32 -74.67 2.19 52.17
N GLU A 33 -73.99 2.71 53.19
CA GLU A 33 -72.67 3.32 53.05
C GLU A 33 -71.61 2.29 52.60
N LEU A 34 -71.61 1.08 53.18
CA LEU A 34 -70.69 0.02 52.78
C LEU A 34 -70.93 -0.43 51.33
N THR A 35 -72.19 -0.61 50.92
CA THR A 35 -72.52 -1.02 49.56
C THR A 35 -72.19 0.07 48.53
N SER A 36 -72.43 1.35 48.86
CA SER A 36 -72.02 2.46 48.00
C SER A 36 -70.49 2.59 47.91
N SER A 37 -69.77 2.43 49.02
CA SER A 37 -68.30 2.43 49.04
C SER A 37 -67.70 1.25 48.26
N GLN A 38 -68.31 0.07 48.37
CA GLN A 38 -67.93 -1.11 47.59
C GLN A 38 -68.15 -0.87 46.09
N TYR A 39 -69.28 -0.29 45.71
CA TYR A 39 -69.57 0.06 44.31
C TYR A 39 -68.54 1.05 43.75
N ILE A 40 -68.25 2.14 44.48
CA ILE A 40 -67.23 3.12 44.09
C ILE A 40 -65.86 2.46 43.93
N SER A 41 -65.49 1.57 44.86
CA SER A 41 -64.22 0.84 44.82
C SER A 41 -64.12 -0.10 43.62
N GLN A 42 -65.23 -0.79 43.27
CA GLN A 42 -65.28 -1.66 42.09
C GLN A 42 -65.16 -0.86 40.78
N VAL A 43 -65.84 0.28 40.69
CA VAL A 43 -65.72 1.18 39.52
C VAL A 43 -64.30 1.73 39.42
N ALA A 44 -63.70 2.16 40.54
CA ALA A 44 -62.31 2.63 40.56
C ALA A 44 -61.31 1.53 40.17
N LEU A 45 -61.54 0.29 40.61
CA LEU A 45 -60.75 -0.88 40.20
C LEU A 45 -60.86 -1.16 38.69
N ALA A 46 -62.07 -1.10 38.14
CA ALA A 46 -62.27 -1.29 36.70
C ALA A 46 -61.54 -0.22 35.87
N VAL A 47 -61.67 1.06 36.26
CA VAL A 47 -60.99 2.18 35.59
C VAL A 47 -59.47 2.07 35.70
N THR A 48 -58.95 1.73 36.89
CA THR A 48 -57.49 1.56 37.08
C THR A 48 -56.94 0.38 36.28
N GLN A 49 -57.69 -0.72 36.16
CA GLN A 49 -57.31 -1.85 35.30
C GLN A 49 -57.25 -1.45 33.82
N GLU A 50 -58.26 -0.74 33.33
CA GLU A 50 -58.29 -0.24 31.95
C GLU A 50 -57.09 0.68 31.68
N LYS A 51 -56.81 1.64 32.57
CA LYS A 51 -55.65 2.54 32.43
C LYS A 51 -54.31 1.83 32.52
N LEU A 52 -54.18 0.77 33.32
CA LEU A 52 -52.97 -0.05 33.36
C LEU A 52 -52.78 -0.85 32.06
N LEU A 53 -53.86 -1.33 31.44
CA LEU A 53 -53.79 -1.99 30.13
C LEU A 53 -53.38 -1.01 29.03
N GLU A 54 -53.99 0.18 29.00
CA GLU A 54 -53.60 1.27 28.07
C GLU A 54 -52.12 1.63 28.23
N ALA A 55 -51.66 1.82 29.48
CA ALA A 55 -50.26 2.13 29.78
C ALA A 55 -49.33 0.99 29.35
N ARG A 56 -49.70 -0.27 29.59
CA ARG A 56 -48.92 -1.44 29.16
C ARG A 56 -48.76 -1.49 27.64
N GLU A 57 -49.84 -1.22 26.90
CA GLU A 57 -49.81 -1.18 25.44
C GLU A 57 -48.99 -0.01 24.89
N ALA A 58 -49.06 1.16 25.54
CA ALA A 58 -48.22 2.30 25.19
C ALA A 58 -46.73 1.99 25.41
N ILE A 59 -46.38 1.39 26.56
CA ILE A 59 -45.00 0.95 26.87
C ILE A 59 -44.52 -0.07 25.84
N ARG A 60 -45.36 -1.06 25.49
CA ARG A 60 -45.00 -2.09 24.50
C ARG A 60 -44.71 -1.48 23.12
N ARG A 61 -45.55 -0.54 22.66
CA ARG A 61 -45.33 0.19 21.40
C ARG A 61 -44.06 1.01 21.44
N GLN A 62 -43.78 1.69 22.55
CA GLN A 62 -42.55 2.46 22.72
C GLN A 62 -41.31 1.56 22.68
N GLN A 63 -41.35 0.40 23.34
CA GLN A 63 -40.25 -0.55 23.34
C GLN A 63 -39.99 -1.13 21.94
N GLN A 64 -41.04 -1.44 21.18
CA GLN A 64 -40.89 -1.87 19.78
C GLN A 64 -40.25 -0.79 18.91
N ARG A 65 -40.68 0.48 19.07
CA ARG A 65 -40.10 1.61 18.35
C ARG A 65 -38.61 1.81 18.68
N LEU A 66 -38.25 1.72 19.96
CA LEU A 66 -36.86 1.82 20.40
C LEU A 66 -35.99 0.69 19.81
N ASN A 67 -36.51 -0.55 19.76
CA ASN A 67 -35.78 -1.67 19.17
C ASN A 67 -35.53 -1.46 17.67
N ILE A 68 -36.53 -0.98 16.92
CA ILE A 68 -36.37 -0.67 15.49
C ILE A 68 -35.31 0.42 15.30
N GLN A 69 -35.41 1.51 16.07
CA GLN A 69 -34.42 2.60 16.01
C GLN A 69 -33.00 2.12 16.37
N HIS A 70 -32.88 1.21 17.35
CA HIS A 70 -31.58 0.66 17.73
C HIS A 70 -30.97 -0.20 16.61
N GLN A 71 -31.79 -1.02 15.93
CA GLN A 71 -31.36 -1.81 14.78
C GLN A 71 -30.96 -0.93 13.59
N GLU A 72 -31.73 0.12 13.30
CA GLU A 72 -31.38 1.11 12.28
C GLU A 72 -30.05 1.79 12.60
N LEU A 73 -29.84 2.18 13.86
CA LEU A 73 -28.59 2.81 14.28
C LEU A 73 -27.40 1.84 14.19
N GLU A 74 -27.59 0.58 14.60
CA GLU A 74 -26.55 -0.45 14.51
C GLU A 74 -26.15 -0.74 13.07
N THR A 75 -27.13 -0.86 12.16
CA THR A 75 -26.86 -1.05 10.73
C THR A 75 -26.18 0.17 10.12
N PHE A 76 -26.61 1.38 10.47
CA PHE A 76 -25.96 2.61 10.05
C PHE A 76 -24.50 2.67 10.52
N CYS A 77 -24.23 2.38 11.79
CA CYS A 77 -22.87 2.34 12.34
C CYS A 77 -21.99 1.29 11.65
N LYS A 78 -22.52 0.09 11.36
CA LYS A 78 -21.80 -0.95 10.60
C LYS A 78 -21.46 -0.50 9.19
N ASN A 79 -22.41 0.09 8.48
CA ASN A 79 -22.20 0.59 7.12
C ASN A 79 -21.18 1.74 7.10
N LEU A 80 -21.25 2.64 8.08
CA LEU A 80 -20.30 3.74 8.23
C LEU A 80 -18.89 3.21 8.53
N ALA A 81 -18.74 2.25 9.44
CA ALA A 81 -17.45 1.62 9.73
C ALA A 81 -16.86 0.97 8.47
N GLN A 82 -17.66 0.20 7.72
CA GLN A 82 -17.21 -0.43 6.48
C GLN A 82 -16.79 0.59 5.41
N HIS A 83 -17.56 1.67 5.24
CA HIS A 83 -17.25 2.73 4.29
C HIS A 83 -15.97 3.49 4.69
N VAL A 84 -15.80 3.76 5.98
CA VAL A 84 -14.59 4.39 6.50
C VAL A 84 -13.37 3.47 6.29
N ASP A 85 -13.48 2.18 6.58
CA ASP A 85 -12.42 1.20 6.37
C ASP A 85 -12.04 1.02 4.89
N SER A 86 -13.01 1.08 3.97
CA SER A 86 -12.71 1.04 2.54
C SER A 86 -11.97 2.30 2.10
N ARG A 87 -12.44 3.49 2.53
CA ARG A 87 -11.78 4.77 2.20
C ARG A 87 -10.38 4.87 2.78
N PHE A 88 -10.15 4.38 4.01
CA PHE A 88 -8.81 4.32 4.58
C PHE A 88 -7.89 3.38 3.81
N ARG A 89 -8.39 2.23 3.35
CA ARG A 89 -7.59 1.30 2.52
C ARG A 89 -7.24 1.91 1.17
N GLU A 90 -8.18 2.59 0.51
CA GLU A 90 -7.94 3.33 -0.73
C GLU A 90 -6.87 4.41 -0.54
N LEU A 91 -7.04 5.27 0.47
CA LEU A 91 -6.09 6.34 0.78
C LEU A 91 -4.70 5.79 1.12
N ASN A 92 -4.61 4.73 1.91
CA ASN A 92 -3.32 4.11 2.23
C ASN A 92 -2.64 3.52 0.99
N ALA A 93 -3.40 2.94 0.06
CA ALA A 93 -2.87 2.44 -1.20
C ALA A 93 -2.35 3.58 -2.09
N GLU A 94 -3.08 4.70 -2.17
CA GLU A 94 -2.66 5.91 -2.89
C GLU A 94 -1.40 6.53 -2.27
N ILE A 95 -1.36 6.69 -0.95
CA ILE A 95 -0.20 7.18 -0.21
C ILE A 95 1.01 6.27 -0.45
N HIS A 96 0.82 4.95 -0.42
CA HIS A 96 1.90 4.01 -0.68
C HIS A 96 2.44 4.17 -2.11
N LYS A 97 1.55 4.30 -3.11
CA LYS A 97 1.94 4.52 -4.51
C LYS A 97 2.73 5.80 -4.68
N ILE A 98 2.28 6.91 -4.08
CA ILE A 98 2.98 8.20 -4.12
C ILE A 98 4.35 8.09 -3.44
N LYS A 99 4.43 7.46 -2.27
CA LYS A 99 5.69 7.30 -1.53
C LYS A 99 6.72 6.49 -2.31
N VAL A 100 6.29 5.43 -2.99
CA VAL A 100 7.17 4.61 -3.84
C VAL A 100 7.68 5.43 -5.03
N SER A 101 6.80 6.19 -5.69
CA SER A 101 7.20 7.10 -6.79
C SER A 101 8.19 8.17 -6.32
N ASP A 102 7.87 8.88 -5.24
CA ASP A 102 8.70 9.97 -4.72
C ASP A 102 10.08 9.46 -4.24
N THR A 103 10.13 8.26 -3.65
CA THR A 103 11.42 7.64 -3.28
C THR A 103 12.25 7.30 -4.52
N ALA A 104 11.63 6.76 -5.57
CA ALA A 104 12.29 6.46 -6.83
C ALA A 104 12.77 7.73 -7.55
N ASP A 105 11.95 8.78 -7.59
CA ASP A 105 12.30 10.09 -8.17
C ASP A 105 13.48 10.72 -7.44
N ARG A 106 13.47 10.74 -6.10
CA ARG A 106 14.56 11.29 -5.30
C ARG A 106 15.86 10.52 -5.48
N GLU A 107 15.80 9.18 -5.48
CA GLU A 107 16.98 8.36 -5.68
C GLU A 107 17.56 8.50 -7.10
N PHE A 108 16.69 8.46 -8.11
CA PHE A 108 17.06 8.66 -9.51
C PHE A 108 17.78 9.98 -9.71
N ASN A 109 17.17 11.09 -9.30
CA ASN A 109 17.75 12.42 -9.44
C ASN A 109 19.07 12.52 -8.66
N ARG A 110 19.12 12.05 -7.41
CA ARG A 110 20.36 12.08 -6.61
C ARG A 110 21.52 11.35 -7.30
N ILE A 111 21.28 10.17 -7.88
CA ILE A 111 22.33 9.39 -8.54
C ILE A 111 22.79 10.07 -9.84
N VAL A 112 21.84 10.52 -10.66
CA VAL A 112 22.16 11.12 -11.96
C VAL A 112 22.78 12.50 -11.78
N ASP A 113 22.27 13.34 -10.88
CA ASP A 113 22.83 14.66 -10.55
C ASP A 113 24.26 14.54 -10.03
N ALA A 114 24.54 13.55 -9.16
CA ALA A 114 25.89 13.30 -8.66
C ALA A 114 26.86 12.89 -9.78
N TRP A 115 26.38 12.10 -10.75
CA TRP A 115 27.16 11.75 -11.93
C TRP A 115 27.36 12.95 -12.87
N GLU A 116 26.33 13.77 -13.12
CA GLU A 116 26.42 15.00 -13.91
C GLU A 116 27.42 16.00 -13.29
N ALA A 117 27.41 16.14 -11.96
CA ALA A 117 28.32 16.98 -11.20
C ALA A 117 29.78 16.46 -11.13
N LYS A 118 30.10 15.35 -11.82
CA LYS A 118 31.42 14.69 -11.84
C LYS A 118 31.94 14.24 -10.46
N THR A 119 31.04 14.07 -9.48
CA THR A 119 31.42 13.57 -8.15
C THR A 119 31.68 12.06 -8.18
N ASN A 120 30.90 11.31 -8.96
CA ASN A 120 31.03 9.86 -9.11
C ASN A 120 31.73 9.46 -10.40
N TYR A 121 32.50 8.37 -10.34
CA TYR A 121 33.14 7.67 -11.46
C TYR A 121 34.10 8.51 -12.33
N ARG A 122 34.67 9.60 -11.78
CA ARG A 122 35.48 10.60 -12.51
C ARG A 122 36.64 10.03 -13.36
N ASN A 123 37.23 8.91 -12.93
CA ASN A 123 38.40 8.31 -13.58
C ASN A 123 38.06 7.10 -14.46
N LEU A 124 36.79 6.79 -14.66
CA LEU A 124 36.35 5.70 -15.53
C LEU A 124 35.95 6.25 -16.90
N PRO A 125 36.19 5.53 -18.01
CA PRO A 125 35.63 5.86 -19.31
C PRO A 125 34.11 5.70 -19.32
N TRP A 126 33.47 6.42 -20.22
CA TRP A 126 32.01 6.56 -20.30
C TRP A 126 31.26 5.23 -20.41
N VAL A 127 31.73 4.27 -21.22
CA VAL A 127 31.09 2.94 -21.38
C VAL A 127 30.90 2.25 -20.03
N VAL A 128 31.93 2.29 -19.20
CA VAL A 128 31.92 1.68 -17.86
C VAL A 128 31.11 2.52 -16.88
N GLN A 129 31.17 3.85 -16.99
CA GLN A 129 30.32 4.73 -16.19
C GLN A 129 28.83 4.46 -16.45
N VAL A 130 28.40 4.30 -17.69
CA VAL A 130 27.00 4.02 -18.05
C VAL A 130 26.53 2.69 -17.48
N ALA A 131 27.36 1.64 -17.59
CA ALA A 131 27.05 0.33 -17.00
C ALA A 131 26.88 0.40 -15.47
N PHE A 132 27.81 1.06 -14.76
CA PHE A 132 27.69 1.21 -13.30
C PHE A 132 26.56 2.14 -12.88
N LEU A 133 26.34 3.24 -13.60
CA LEU A 133 25.25 4.17 -13.32
C LEU A 133 23.89 3.47 -13.50
N ALA A 134 23.72 2.69 -14.57
CA ALA A 134 22.51 1.90 -14.77
C ALA A 134 22.33 0.89 -13.63
N ARG A 135 23.38 0.16 -13.24
CA ARG A 135 23.30 -0.80 -12.12
C ARG A 135 22.94 -0.10 -10.81
N GLN A 136 23.50 1.07 -10.54
CA GLN A 136 23.22 1.83 -9.33
C GLN A 136 21.76 2.30 -9.29
N VAL A 137 21.26 2.89 -10.38
CA VAL A 137 19.87 3.37 -10.47
C VAL A 137 18.86 2.22 -10.33
N PHE A 138 19.05 1.13 -11.06
CA PHE A 138 18.09 0.03 -11.08
C PHE A 138 18.27 -0.99 -9.96
N SER A 139 19.27 -0.85 -9.09
CA SER A 139 19.43 -1.73 -7.91
C SER A 139 18.54 -1.37 -6.70
N GLY A 140 17.91 -0.19 -6.71
CA GLY A 140 17.25 0.40 -5.54
C GLY A 140 15.75 0.67 -5.70
N ALA A 141 15.34 1.89 -5.35
CA ALA A 141 13.95 2.32 -5.34
C ALA A 141 13.31 2.34 -6.74
N VAL A 142 14.09 2.58 -7.80
CA VAL A 142 13.58 2.61 -9.17
C VAL A 142 13.09 1.23 -9.62
N ALA A 143 13.85 0.16 -9.37
CA ALA A 143 13.35 -1.19 -9.68
C ALA A 143 12.20 -1.62 -8.77
N SER A 144 12.17 -1.16 -7.51
CA SER A 144 11.02 -1.35 -6.63
C SER A 144 9.76 -0.68 -7.19
N TYR A 145 9.91 0.50 -7.79
CA TYR A 145 8.82 1.19 -8.47
C TYR A 145 8.37 0.40 -9.69
N GLU A 146 9.26 0.03 -10.61
CA GLU A 146 8.89 -0.72 -11.82
C GLU A 146 8.15 -2.02 -11.49
N LEU A 147 8.55 -2.70 -10.41
CA LEU A 147 7.90 -3.94 -9.95
C LEU A 147 6.50 -3.68 -9.38
N LYS A 148 6.28 -2.58 -8.65
CA LYS A 148 5.00 -2.25 -8.00
C LYS A 148 4.01 -1.54 -8.92
N SER A 149 4.49 -0.68 -9.81
CA SER A 149 3.65 0.10 -10.74
C SER A 149 3.46 -0.59 -12.09
N ASN A 150 4.30 -1.58 -12.41
CA ASN A 150 4.42 -2.21 -13.74
C ASN A 150 4.76 -1.22 -14.87
N ASP A 151 5.15 0.02 -14.54
CA ASP A 151 5.65 0.99 -15.50
C ASP A 151 7.16 0.85 -15.65
N LYS A 152 7.56 0.21 -16.74
CA LYS A 152 8.97 -0.04 -17.09
C LYS A 152 9.56 1.03 -18.00
N LYS A 153 8.75 1.97 -18.50
CA LYS A 153 9.22 2.90 -19.56
C LYS A 153 9.73 4.20 -18.97
N LEU A 154 9.04 4.75 -17.98
CA LEU A 154 9.28 6.08 -17.44
C LEU A 154 10.76 6.33 -17.08
N TYR A 155 11.30 5.59 -16.12
CA TYR A 155 12.68 5.81 -15.66
C TYR A 155 13.74 5.36 -16.67
N ARG A 156 13.43 4.35 -17.49
CA ARG A 156 14.36 3.89 -18.54
C ARG A 156 14.54 4.96 -19.62
N GLU A 157 13.45 5.55 -20.09
CA GLU A 157 13.49 6.64 -21.06
C GLU A 157 14.11 7.91 -20.48
N TRP A 158 13.81 8.24 -19.22
CA TRP A 158 14.44 9.38 -18.54
C TRP A 158 15.94 9.19 -18.39
N PHE A 159 16.39 8.00 -17.99
CA PHE A 159 17.81 7.66 -17.90
C PHE A 159 18.50 7.85 -19.25
N VAL A 160 17.95 7.24 -20.31
CA VAL A 160 18.51 7.32 -21.67
C VAL A 160 18.60 8.77 -22.12
N ASN A 161 17.51 9.53 -22.00
CA ASN A 161 17.47 10.92 -22.43
C ASN A 161 18.49 11.78 -21.66
N ARG A 162 18.63 11.55 -20.36
CA ARG A 162 19.49 12.34 -19.50
C ARG A 162 20.96 12.03 -19.70
N VAL A 163 21.30 10.74 -19.82
CA VAL A 163 22.67 10.31 -20.14
C VAL A 163 23.06 10.78 -21.54
N VAL A 164 22.21 10.60 -22.57
CA VAL A 164 22.56 11.00 -23.95
C VAL A 164 22.71 12.53 -24.08
N LYS A 165 21.88 13.33 -23.40
CA LYS A 165 21.97 14.80 -23.42
C LYS A 165 23.12 15.37 -22.58
N SER A 166 23.71 14.56 -21.69
CA SER A 166 24.80 15.01 -20.83
C SER A 166 26.02 15.45 -21.66
N PRO A 167 26.71 16.54 -21.27
CA PRO A 167 27.94 16.99 -21.94
C PRO A 167 29.03 15.91 -21.94
N ARG A 168 29.02 14.98 -20.96
CA ARG A 168 29.93 13.82 -20.93
C ARG A 168 29.73 12.86 -22.10
N SER A 169 28.50 12.74 -22.58
CA SER A 169 28.17 11.91 -23.73
C SER A 169 28.51 12.59 -25.05
N GLN A 170 28.69 13.92 -25.05
CA GLN A 170 29.12 14.70 -26.21
C GLN A 170 30.65 14.64 -26.43
N GLU A 171 31.42 14.22 -25.42
CA GLU A 171 32.85 13.90 -25.55
C GLU A 171 33.07 12.63 -26.41
N ILE A 172 32.01 11.87 -26.68
CA ILE A 172 31.98 10.77 -27.65
C ILE A 172 31.38 11.32 -28.96
N PRO A 173 32.17 11.41 -30.05
CA PRO A 173 31.67 11.74 -31.38
C PRO A 173 30.35 11.04 -31.74
N ASP A 174 29.37 11.83 -32.17
CA ASP A 174 28.05 11.37 -32.61
C ASP A 174 28.10 11.15 -34.15
N PRO A 175 27.70 9.97 -34.66
CA PRO A 175 27.74 9.66 -36.09
C PRO A 175 26.92 10.62 -36.96
N HIS A 176 25.94 11.34 -36.40
CA HIS A 176 25.12 12.29 -37.15
C HIS A 176 25.72 13.70 -37.29
N ILE A 177 26.76 14.05 -36.50
CA ILE A 177 27.29 15.43 -36.42
C ILE A 177 28.69 15.54 -37.04
N THR A 178 29.48 14.46 -37.06
CA THR A 178 30.82 14.44 -37.68
C THR A 178 30.88 13.45 -38.85
N PRO A 179 30.57 13.88 -40.10
CA PRO A 179 30.56 13.01 -41.28
C PRO A 179 31.94 12.44 -41.66
N HIS A 180 33.02 12.89 -41.02
CA HIS A 180 34.39 12.45 -41.27
C HIS A 180 35.01 11.59 -40.16
N ASN A 181 34.27 11.30 -39.08
CA ASN A 181 34.76 10.39 -38.05
C ASN A 181 33.61 9.55 -37.49
N PRO A 182 33.20 8.48 -38.23
CA PRO A 182 32.29 7.51 -37.68
C PRO A 182 32.99 6.84 -36.50
N PHE A 183 32.36 6.73 -35.34
CA PHE A 183 32.55 5.47 -34.62
C PHE A 183 31.89 4.42 -35.54
N CYS A 184 32.63 3.57 -36.27
CA CYS A 184 33.60 2.58 -35.82
C CYS A 184 32.92 1.67 -34.78
N SER A 185 32.77 0.41 -35.16
CA SER A 185 32.00 -0.66 -34.54
C SER A 185 31.99 -0.70 -33.00
N LEU A 186 31.07 -1.48 -32.42
CA LEU A 186 31.08 -1.75 -30.96
C LEU A 186 32.48 -2.16 -30.46
N ALA A 187 33.27 -2.85 -31.29
CA ALA A 187 34.64 -3.21 -30.97
C ALA A 187 35.55 -1.98 -30.78
N ASP A 188 35.45 -1.00 -31.67
CA ASP A 188 36.28 0.22 -31.63
C ASP A 188 35.96 1.09 -30.41
N LEU A 189 34.68 1.15 -30.00
CA LEU A 189 34.26 1.83 -28.77
C LEU A 189 34.87 1.17 -27.52
N LEU A 190 34.88 -0.16 -27.49
CA LEU A 190 35.43 -0.94 -26.37
C LEU A 190 36.98 -0.91 -26.35
N ASP A 191 37.63 -0.92 -27.52
CA ASP A 191 39.08 -0.78 -27.63
C ASP A 191 39.54 0.65 -27.27
N LYS A 192 38.74 1.67 -27.57
CA LYS A 192 38.96 3.03 -27.05
C LYS A 192 38.83 3.07 -25.53
N THR A 193 37.78 2.45 -24.98
CA THR A 193 37.57 2.32 -23.52
C THR A 193 38.77 1.66 -22.84
N ARG A 194 39.36 0.63 -23.46
CA ARG A 194 40.60 -0.01 -23.01
C ARG A 194 41.77 0.97 -23.01
N SER A 195 41.95 1.70 -24.12
CA SER A 195 43.07 2.63 -24.29
C SER A 195 43.00 3.77 -23.28
N ASP A 196 41.80 4.30 -23.01
CA ASP A 196 41.56 5.35 -22.01
C ASP A 196 41.86 4.87 -20.56
N MET A 197 41.84 3.55 -20.31
CA MET A 197 42.23 2.96 -19.03
C MET A 197 43.66 2.42 -18.98
N ALA A 198 44.40 2.43 -20.09
CA ALA A 198 45.69 1.74 -20.21
C ALA A 198 46.75 2.29 -19.25
N ASP A 199 46.66 3.57 -18.88
CA ASP A 199 47.58 4.21 -17.94
C ASP A 199 47.46 3.69 -16.50
N ASN A 200 46.37 2.96 -16.18
CA ASN A 200 46.09 2.42 -14.84
C ASN A 200 45.57 0.97 -14.92
N GLY A 201 46.44 -0.01 -15.18
CA GLY A 201 46.08 -1.43 -15.31
C GLY A 201 45.23 -2.01 -14.16
N ARG A 202 45.41 -1.52 -12.93
CA ARG A 202 44.57 -1.90 -11.76
C ARG A 202 43.10 -1.48 -11.89
N THR A 203 42.83 -0.40 -12.62
CA THR A 203 41.47 0.10 -12.88
C THR A 203 40.70 -0.83 -13.81
N LEU A 204 41.38 -1.45 -14.78
CA LEU A 204 40.80 -2.46 -15.68
C LEU A 204 40.36 -3.70 -14.91
N GLU A 205 41.26 -4.26 -14.09
CA GLU A 205 40.97 -5.43 -13.25
C GLU A 205 39.82 -5.15 -12.27
N PHE A 206 39.83 -3.97 -11.65
CA PHE A 206 38.78 -3.57 -10.71
C PHE A 206 37.42 -3.38 -11.40
N ALA A 207 37.39 -2.73 -12.57
CA ALA A 207 36.16 -2.55 -13.35
C ALA A 207 35.60 -3.88 -13.85
N ALA A 208 36.46 -4.78 -14.32
CA ALA A 208 36.08 -6.13 -14.73
C ALA A 208 35.51 -6.94 -13.54
N ALA A 209 36.18 -6.89 -12.39
CA ALA A 209 35.75 -7.57 -11.17
C ALA A 209 34.39 -7.07 -10.69
N LEU A 210 34.13 -5.76 -10.73
CA LEU A 210 32.86 -5.16 -10.33
C LEU A 210 31.67 -5.52 -11.25
N LEU A 211 31.93 -5.86 -12.52
CA LEU A 211 30.90 -6.34 -13.43
C LEU A 211 30.54 -7.83 -13.20
N GLU A 212 31.40 -8.57 -12.48
CA GLU A 212 31.15 -9.91 -11.92
C GLU A 212 30.68 -10.98 -12.92
N VAL A 213 31.01 -10.83 -14.22
CA VAL A 213 30.40 -11.63 -15.28
C VAL A 213 30.67 -13.14 -15.16
N ARG A 214 31.80 -13.56 -14.56
CA ARG A 214 32.08 -14.97 -14.27
C ARG A 214 31.34 -15.55 -13.06
N SER A 215 30.85 -14.70 -12.17
CA SER A 215 30.09 -15.08 -10.98
C SER A 215 28.58 -15.15 -11.25
N VAL A 216 28.14 -14.65 -12.41
CA VAL A 216 26.72 -14.62 -12.80
C VAL A 216 26.34 -15.96 -13.46
N PRO A 217 25.23 -16.60 -13.02
CA PRO A 217 24.72 -17.81 -13.65
C PRO A 217 24.46 -17.62 -15.16
N ARG A 218 24.73 -18.65 -15.96
CA ARG A 218 24.59 -18.60 -17.43
C ARG A 218 23.22 -18.09 -17.89
N GLU A 219 22.14 -18.50 -17.21
CA GLU A 219 20.78 -18.06 -17.54
C GLU A 219 20.56 -16.55 -17.44
N ARG A 220 21.26 -15.89 -16.52
CA ARG A 220 21.25 -14.43 -16.38
C ARG A 220 22.12 -13.76 -17.44
N LEU A 221 23.28 -14.35 -17.75
CA LEU A 221 24.15 -13.87 -18.82
C LEU A 221 23.47 -13.84 -20.19
N LEU A 222 22.60 -14.83 -20.48
CA LEU A 222 21.77 -14.87 -21.69
C LEU A 222 20.85 -13.65 -21.85
N LYS A 223 20.57 -12.91 -20.77
CA LYS A 223 19.71 -11.72 -20.76
C LYS A 223 20.50 -10.41 -20.71
N THR A 224 21.83 -10.50 -20.59
CA THR A 224 22.72 -9.34 -20.46
C THR A 224 23.92 -9.43 -21.41
N PRO A 225 23.70 -9.62 -22.73
CA PRO A 225 24.78 -9.85 -23.68
C PRO A 225 25.74 -8.67 -23.82
N LEU A 226 25.25 -7.42 -23.79
CA LEU A 226 26.11 -6.25 -23.91
C LEU A 226 26.96 -6.04 -22.65
N LEU A 227 26.38 -6.22 -21.45
CA LEU A 227 27.15 -6.20 -20.19
C LEU A 227 28.20 -7.32 -20.15
N PHE A 228 27.85 -8.53 -20.61
CA PHE A 228 28.80 -9.64 -20.75
C PHE A 228 29.98 -9.24 -21.65
N THR A 229 29.70 -8.60 -22.78
CA THR A 229 30.72 -8.20 -23.76
C THR A 229 31.64 -7.13 -23.20
N ILE A 230 31.10 -6.13 -22.50
CA ILE A 230 31.89 -5.08 -21.84
C ILE A 230 32.84 -5.69 -20.82
N ALA A 231 32.32 -6.51 -19.90
CA ALA A 231 33.15 -7.11 -18.85
C ALA A 231 34.20 -8.05 -19.43
N THR A 232 33.83 -8.91 -20.38
CA THR A 232 34.76 -9.86 -21.03
C THR A 232 35.87 -9.10 -21.77
N THR A 233 35.56 -7.96 -22.38
CA THR A 233 36.58 -7.11 -23.02
C THR A 233 37.58 -6.58 -21.99
N LEU A 234 37.09 -6.12 -20.83
CA LEU A 234 37.96 -5.64 -19.75
C LEU A 234 38.79 -6.77 -19.13
N GLU A 235 38.21 -7.97 -18.95
CA GLU A 235 38.93 -9.15 -18.46
C GLU A 235 40.05 -9.57 -19.43
N LEU A 236 39.75 -9.67 -20.73
CA LEU A 236 40.75 -10.01 -21.74
C LEU A 236 41.83 -8.94 -21.86
N ALA A 237 41.46 -7.67 -21.69
CA ALA A 237 42.40 -6.56 -21.66
C ALA A 237 43.29 -6.54 -20.40
N ALA A 238 42.80 -7.04 -19.27
CA ALA A 238 43.55 -7.13 -18.03
C ALA A 238 44.57 -8.29 -18.02
N LEU A 239 44.48 -9.24 -18.94
CA LEU A 239 45.44 -10.34 -19.04
C LEU A 239 46.90 -9.85 -19.23
N PRO A 240 47.90 -10.63 -18.76
CA PRO A 240 49.30 -10.37 -19.04
C PRO A 240 49.56 -10.24 -20.55
N PRO A 241 50.55 -9.42 -20.98
CA PRO A 241 50.82 -9.16 -22.39
C PRO A 241 50.98 -10.43 -23.25
N GLU A 242 51.52 -11.49 -22.66
CA GLU A 242 51.77 -12.80 -23.30
C GLU A 242 50.48 -13.57 -23.61
N ALA A 243 49.44 -13.42 -22.79
CA ALA A 243 48.16 -14.11 -22.92
C ALA A 243 47.04 -13.22 -23.47
N ARG A 244 47.31 -11.93 -23.65
CA ARG A 244 46.35 -10.94 -24.11
C ARG A 244 46.10 -11.09 -25.61
N PRO A 245 44.85 -11.27 -26.06
CA PRO A 245 44.55 -11.29 -27.49
C PRO A 245 44.87 -9.92 -28.12
N PRO A 246 45.28 -9.89 -29.40
CA PRO A 246 45.65 -8.65 -30.08
C PRO A 246 44.49 -7.66 -30.18
N LYS A 247 43.25 -8.16 -30.25
CA LYS A 247 42.01 -7.38 -30.25
C LYS A 247 41.03 -7.94 -29.21
N PRO A 248 41.11 -7.48 -27.94
CA PRO A 248 40.25 -7.98 -26.86
C PRO A 248 38.75 -7.76 -27.13
N ALA A 249 38.37 -6.61 -27.69
CA ALA A 249 36.97 -6.29 -27.96
C ALA A 249 36.35 -7.20 -29.03
N ASP A 250 37.03 -7.41 -30.15
CA ASP A 250 36.60 -8.33 -31.22
C ASP A 250 36.45 -9.76 -30.69
N CYS A 251 37.39 -10.20 -29.85
CA CYS A 251 37.36 -11.52 -29.23
C CYS A 251 36.16 -11.67 -28.28
N ALA A 252 35.89 -10.68 -27.42
CA ALA A 252 34.74 -10.67 -26.53
C ALA A 252 33.39 -10.69 -27.28
N ILE A 253 33.27 -9.91 -28.36
CA ILE A 253 32.08 -9.92 -29.22
C ILE A 253 31.90 -11.29 -29.88
N GLY A 254 32.99 -11.91 -30.35
CA GLY A 254 32.99 -13.27 -30.90
C GLY A 254 32.49 -14.30 -29.89
N LEU A 255 33.01 -14.24 -28.66
CA LEU A 255 32.60 -15.14 -27.56
C LEU A 255 31.13 -14.93 -27.18
N CYS A 256 30.65 -13.69 -27.12
CA CYS A 256 29.25 -13.41 -26.82
C CYS A 256 28.32 -14.01 -27.89
N ARG A 257 28.65 -13.82 -29.18
CA ARG A 257 27.86 -14.39 -30.29
C ARG A 257 27.86 -15.92 -30.31
N ALA A 258 28.97 -16.54 -29.91
CA ALA A 258 29.10 -17.99 -29.91
C ALA A 258 28.35 -18.66 -28.73
N HIS A 259 28.28 -18.00 -27.57
CA HIS A 259 27.87 -18.67 -26.33
C HIS A 259 26.67 -18.05 -25.60
N ILE A 260 26.35 -16.79 -25.89
CA ILE A 260 25.32 -16.01 -25.18
C ILE A 260 24.18 -15.62 -26.12
N GLN A 261 24.36 -14.59 -26.95
CA GLN A 261 23.34 -14.07 -27.86
C GLN A 261 23.99 -13.26 -28.99
N PRO A 262 23.40 -13.19 -30.20
CA PRO A 262 23.82 -12.23 -31.21
C PRO A 262 23.68 -10.78 -30.72
N ILE A 263 24.77 -10.01 -30.80
CA ILE A 263 24.79 -8.54 -30.63
C ILE A 263 25.10 -7.91 -31.98
N ASP A 264 24.57 -6.72 -32.24
CA ASP A 264 24.87 -5.94 -33.44
C ASP A 264 26.34 -5.47 -33.48
N LYS A 265 26.90 -5.40 -34.69
CA LYS A 265 28.27 -4.92 -34.94
C LYS A 265 28.39 -3.40 -34.78
N THR A 266 27.32 -2.69 -35.10
CA THR A 266 27.22 -1.24 -35.10
C THR A 266 26.19 -0.84 -34.06
N THR A 267 26.53 0.11 -33.20
CA THR A 267 25.63 0.57 -32.15
C THR A 267 25.73 2.08 -32.07
N ASP A 268 24.61 2.77 -32.27
CA ASP A 268 24.54 4.21 -31.99
C ASP A 268 24.62 4.46 -30.48
N ARG A 269 25.11 5.63 -30.08
CA ARG A 269 25.24 6.03 -28.67
C ARG A 269 23.94 5.86 -27.91
N ARG A 270 22.81 6.24 -28.51
CA ARG A 270 21.49 6.07 -27.87
C ARG A 270 21.13 4.60 -27.73
N GLN A 271 21.29 3.82 -28.79
CA GLN A 271 21.00 2.39 -28.79
C GLN A 271 21.86 1.63 -27.78
N PHE A 272 23.11 2.04 -27.59
CA PHE A 272 24.02 1.49 -26.58
C PHE A 272 23.48 1.71 -25.17
N VAL A 273 23.11 2.96 -24.83
CA VAL A 273 22.56 3.29 -23.51
C VAL A 273 21.22 2.58 -23.29
N GLU A 274 20.33 2.57 -24.28
CA GLU A 274 19.04 1.88 -24.21
C GLU A 274 19.22 0.39 -23.93
N THR A 275 20.15 -0.27 -24.62
CA THR A 275 20.42 -1.70 -24.45
C THR A 275 20.98 -2.00 -23.05
N ILE A 276 21.96 -1.22 -22.57
CA ILE A 276 22.50 -1.38 -21.21
C ILE A 276 21.41 -1.20 -20.16
N VAL A 277 20.60 -0.14 -20.28
CA VAL A 277 19.52 0.15 -19.34
C VAL A 277 18.51 -0.99 -19.34
N GLN A 278 18.14 -1.49 -20.52
CA GLN A 278 17.19 -2.58 -20.66
C GLN A 278 17.70 -3.87 -20.02
N GLU A 279 18.94 -4.27 -20.33
CA GLU A 279 19.58 -5.46 -19.75
C GLU A 279 19.69 -5.34 -18.23
N THR A 280 20.19 -4.20 -17.73
CA THR A 280 20.42 -3.99 -16.31
C THR A 280 19.12 -3.92 -15.52
N ALA A 281 18.14 -3.16 -15.99
CA ALA A 281 16.85 -3.03 -15.31
C ALA A 281 16.10 -4.36 -15.25
N ASN A 282 16.13 -5.15 -16.34
CA ASN A 282 15.51 -6.46 -16.36
C ASN A 282 16.21 -7.44 -15.42
N ASP A 283 17.54 -7.43 -15.36
CA ASP A 283 18.30 -8.27 -14.44
C ASP A 283 18.03 -7.88 -12.97
N CYS A 284 18.08 -6.60 -12.63
CA CYS A 284 17.78 -6.12 -11.28
C CYS A 284 16.34 -6.48 -10.85
N MET A 285 15.34 -6.28 -11.71
CA MET A 285 13.97 -6.70 -11.41
C MET A 285 13.84 -8.20 -11.21
N ALA A 286 14.53 -9.02 -12.02
CA ALA A 286 14.52 -10.47 -11.86
C ALA A 286 15.09 -10.88 -10.49
N ILE A 287 16.19 -10.27 -10.06
CA ILE A 287 16.78 -10.49 -8.74
C ILE A 287 15.78 -10.10 -7.64
N MET A 288 15.16 -8.93 -7.74
CA MET A 288 14.21 -8.43 -6.74
C MET A 288 12.94 -9.27 -6.66
N ALA A 289 12.43 -9.78 -7.79
CA ALA A 289 11.26 -10.65 -7.83
C ALA A 289 11.54 -12.04 -7.21
N THR A 290 12.77 -12.53 -7.28
CA THR A 290 13.17 -13.81 -6.67
C THR A 290 13.52 -13.73 -5.18
N ARG A 291 13.72 -12.52 -4.63
CA ARG A 291 13.95 -12.35 -3.20
C ARG A 291 12.62 -12.53 -2.45
N PRO A 292 12.51 -13.48 -1.51
CA PRO A 292 11.34 -13.55 -0.65
C PRO A 292 11.22 -12.22 0.10
N THR A 293 10.07 -11.56 -0.03
CA THR A 293 9.69 -10.45 0.85
C THR A 293 9.67 -10.99 2.27
N ILE A 294 10.74 -10.76 3.02
CA ILE A 294 10.74 -10.92 4.48
C ILE A 294 9.81 -9.82 4.98
N THR A 295 8.53 -10.15 5.12
CA THR A 295 7.57 -9.34 5.84
C THR A 295 7.98 -9.37 7.30
N SER A 296 8.57 -8.26 7.77
CA SER A 296 8.72 -7.93 9.18
C SER A 296 7.39 -7.42 9.74
#